data_AF-A0A4V2BHG4-F1
#
_entry.id   AF-A0A4V2BHG4-F1
#
_cell.length_a   1.000
_cell.length_b   1.000
_cell.length_c   1.000
_cell.angle_alpha   90.00
_cell.angle_beta   90.00
_cell.angle_gamma   90.00
#
_symmetry.space_group_name_H-M   'P 1'
#
loop_
_entity.id
_entity.type
_entity.pdbx_description
1 polymer ?
#
loop_
_entity_poly.entity_id
_entity_poly.type
_entity_poly.pdbx_seq_one_letter_code
_entity_poly.pdbx_strand_id
1 'polypeptide(L)'
;MQGGNPELKAEKSKSYTFGLAYSYENVFNAKADYWVIETENAIDTNPQFIVDQFRANGSFADRVTLDGSNSITSIQAIALNLASRKIKGLDLGIDYAFRNTPVGTFTTNLLATHFINYQNQADSTAPFTNVVGKYVDASGGGRGSIPKWKGLFDVGYALAGVQAGVSMNYVSGLDDEVGGGYPKLDAWRTYDARLGYDFNQGGVVTFGIDNVTDKAPPTSFRAGNDNIDARTHNLIGRFYYGRYNVSI
;
A
#
# COMPACT_ATOMS: atom_id res chain seq x y z
N MET A 1 -4.81 19.52 -21.77
CA MET A 1 -3.48 19.33 -22.40
C MET A 1 -2.43 19.27 -21.32
N GLN A 2 -1.45 18.35 -21.41
CA GLN A 2 -0.30 18.30 -20.49
C GLN A 2 0.88 19.03 -21.12
N GLY A 3 1.63 19.80 -20.34
CA GLY A 3 2.79 20.58 -20.78
C GLY A 3 3.79 20.76 -19.64
N GLY A 4 5.02 21.15 -19.96
CA GLY A 4 6.05 21.44 -18.96
C GLY A 4 5.75 22.74 -18.20
N ASN A 5 6.04 22.75 -16.89
CA ASN A 5 5.92 23.94 -16.05
C ASN A 5 7.33 24.43 -15.64
N PRO A 6 7.83 25.54 -16.23
CA PRO A 6 9.15 26.07 -15.89
C PRO A 6 9.21 26.71 -14.50
N GLU A 7 8.07 26.95 -13.85
CA GLU A 7 7.98 27.56 -12.50
C GLU A 7 8.03 26.51 -11.37
N LEU A 8 8.20 25.23 -11.70
CA LEU A 8 8.28 24.18 -10.70
C LEU A 8 9.45 24.40 -9.74
N LYS A 9 9.12 24.36 -8.45
CA LYS A 9 10.11 24.28 -7.38
C LYS A 9 10.43 22.81 -7.11
N ALA A 10 11.66 22.55 -6.69
CA ALA A 10 12.05 21.21 -6.24
C ALA A 10 11.19 20.77 -5.04
N GLU A 11 10.76 19.51 -5.06
CA GLU A 11 10.19 18.84 -3.88
C GLU A 11 11.23 18.78 -2.76
N LYS A 12 10.82 19.07 -1.53
CA LYS A 12 11.65 18.89 -0.34
C LYS A 12 10.98 17.93 0.60
N SER A 13 11.72 16.95 1.12
CA SER A 13 11.19 15.99 2.08
C SER A 13 11.97 16.04 3.39
N LYS A 14 11.25 15.97 4.51
CA LYS A 14 11.80 15.73 5.86
C LYS A 14 11.17 14.46 6.41
N SER A 15 11.99 13.61 6.99
CA SER A 15 11.54 12.35 7.59
C SER A 15 12.06 12.24 9.01
N TYR A 16 11.18 11.82 9.92
CA TYR A 16 11.46 11.59 11.33
C TYR A 16 11.01 10.18 11.69
N THR A 17 11.87 9.41 12.34
CA THR A 17 11.56 8.06 12.81
C THR A 17 12.00 7.90 14.25
N PHE A 18 11.11 7.37 15.09
CA PHE A 18 11.40 6.99 16.46
C PHE A 18 11.09 5.50 16.63
N GLY A 19 12.10 4.72 17.01
CA GLY A 19 12.03 3.26 17.04
C GLY A 19 12.40 2.67 18.38
N LEU A 20 11.75 1.57 18.74
CA LEU A 20 12.14 0.69 19.83
C LEU A 20 12.39 -0.70 19.26
N ALA A 21 13.48 -1.34 19.70
CA ALA A 21 13.81 -2.71 19.34
C ALA A 21 14.18 -3.51 20.60
N TYR A 22 13.74 -4.76 20.64
CA TYR A 22 14.03 -5.70 21.71
C TYR A 22 14.35 -7.07 21.13
N SER A 23 15.39 -7.70 21.66
CA SER A 23 15.80 -9.06 21.30
C SER A 23 16.05 -9.87 22.57
N TYR A 24 15.66 -11.14 22.53
CA TYR A 24 15.89 -12.09 23.60
C TYR A 24 16.42 -13.41 23.04
N GLU A 25 17.61 -13.81 23.51
CA GLU A 25 18.26 -15.11 23.26
C GLU A 25 18.24 -15.60 21.80
N ASN A 26 18.21 -14.69 20.82
CA ASN A 26 18.07 -14.99 19.39
C ASN A 26 16.81 -15.80 19.01
N VAL A 27 15.85 -15.93 19.91
CA VAL A 27 14.57 -16.61 19.69
C VAL A 27 13.41 -15.64 19.53
N PHE A 28 13.52 -14.44 20.07
CA PHE A 28 12.49 -13.42 19.96
C PHE A 28 13.12 -12.09 19.55
N ASN A 29 12.53 -11.45 18.54
CA ASN A 29 12.85 -10.08 18.16
C ASN A 29 11.54 -9.31 17.98
N ALA A 30 11.49 -8.09 18.49
CA ALA A 30 10.39 -7.19 18.28
C ALA A 30 10.91 -5.79 17.95
N LYS A 31 10.30 -5.13 16.99
CA LYS A 31 10.54 -3.73 16.65
C LYS A 31 9.24 -2.99 16.45
N ALA A 32 9.24 -1.72 16.84
CA ALA A 32 8.16 -0.81 16.59
C ALA A 32 8.74 0.56 16.21
N ASP A 33 8.38 1.06 15.04
CA ASP A 33 8.86 2.32 14.49
C ASP A 33 7.68 3.27 14.26
N TYR A 34 7.68 4.43 14.89
CA TYR A 34 6.81 5.55 14.54
C TYR A 34 7.52 6.45 13.55
N TRP A 35 6.93 6.63 12.38
CA TRP A 35 7.52 7.41 11.30
C TRP A 35 6.61 8.56 10.87
N VAL A 36 7.22 9.67 10.49
CA VAL A 36 6.58 10.88 9.94
C VAL A 36 7.36 11.33 8.71
N ILE A 37 6.67 11.55 7.61
CA ILE A 37 7.22 12.06 6.36
C ILE A 37 6.45 13.32 5.99
N GLU A 38 7.16 14.43 5.87
CA GLU A 38 6.62 15.71 5.42
C GLU A 38 7.26 16.09 4.08
N THR A 39 6.45 16.25 3.06
CA THR A 39 6.88 16.69 1.73
C THR A 39 6.31 18.07 1.44
N GLU A 40 7.18 19.02 1.11
CA GLU A 40 6.84 20.36 0.64
C GLU A 40 7.01 20.45 -0.88
N ASN A 41 6.20 21.29 -1.52
CA ASN A 41 6.16 21.47 -2.98
C ASN A 41 5.86 20.17 -3.74
N ALA A 42 5.08 19.26 -3.17
CA ALA A 42 4.81 17.95 -3.77
C ALA A 42 4.25 18.11 -5.19
N ILE A 43 4.86 17.51 -6.20
CA ILE A 43 4.47 17.71 -7.60
C ILE A 43 3.30 16.78 -7.93
N ASP A 44 2.24 17.35 -8.49
CA ASP A 44 1.08 16.62 -8.97
C ASP A 44 0.49 17.29 -10.21
N THR A 45 -0.21 16.52 -11.03
CA THR A 45 -0.79 16.95 -12.30
C THR A 45 -2.29 16.70 -12.36
N ASN A 46 -2.96 16.59 -11.20
CA ASN A 46 -4.34 16.13 -11.16
C ASN A 46 -5.36 17.17 -11.71
N PRO A 47 -6.03 16.89 -12.85
CA PRO A 47 -7.01 17.81 -13.45
C PRO A 47 -8.31 17.92 -12.65
N GLN A 48 -8.77 16.85 -12.01
CA GLN A 48 -10.01 16.86 -11.23
C GLN A 48 -9.87 17.75 -10.00
N PHE A 49 -8.74 17.68 -9.33
CA PHE A 49 -8.38 18.54 -8.21
C PHE A 49 -8.40 20.02 -8.62
N ILE A 50 -7.81 20.37 -9.78
CA ILE A 50 -7.86 21.74 -10.33
C ILE A 50 -9.33 22.19 -10.48
N VAL A 51 -10.18 21.33 -11.02
CA VAL A 51 -11.60 21.61 -11.21
C VAL A 51 -12.34 21.75 -9.87
N ASP A 52 -12.11 20.85 -8.92
CA ASP A 52 -12.79 20.84 -7.63
C ASP A 52 -12.44 22.11 -6.85
N GLN A 53 -11.16 22.53 -6.84
CA GLN A 53 -10.76 23.78 -6.21
C GLN A 53 -11.34 24.99 -6.95
N PHE A 54 -11.30 25.01 -8.29
CA PHE A 54 -11.92 26.08 -9.08
C PHE A 54 -13.41 26.24 -8.76
N ARG A 55 -14.16 25.14 -8.66
CA ARG A 55 -15.59 25.17 -8.33
C ARG A 55 -15.85 25.53 -6.86
N ALA A 56 -14.96 25.17 -5.94
CA ALA A 56 -15.13 25.42 -4.51
C ALA A 56 -14.80 26.87 -4.11
N ASN A 57 -13.72 27.44 -4.64
CA ASN A 57 -13.20 28.75 -4.18
C ASN A 57 -12.61 29.63 -5.31
N GLY A 58 -12.68 29.20 -6.58
CA GLY A 58 -12.16 29.95 -7.71
C GLY A 58 -10.65 29.80 -7.96
N SER A 59 -9.93 28.98 -7.18
CA SER A 59 -8.52 28.68 -7.42
C SER A 59 -8.30 28.06 -8.81
N PHE A 60 -7.13 28.31 -9.41
CA PHE A 60 -6.76 27.82 -10.74
C PHE A 60 -7.70 28.24 -11.89
N ALA A 61 -8.40 29.38 -11.77
CA ALA A 61 -9.27 29.92 -12.82
C ALA A 61 -8.55 30.13 -14.16
N ASP A 62 -7.25 30.44 -14.13
CA ASP A 62 -6.37 30.54 -15.30
C ASP A 62 -6.13 29.19 -16.01
N ARG A 63 -6.47 28.07 -15.37
CA ARG A 63 -6.27 26.70 -15.87
C ARG A 63 -7.56 26.03 -16.33
N VAL A 64 -8.72 26.64 -16.11
CA VAL A 64 -10.03 26.09 -16.48
C VAL A 64 -10.69 26.98 -17.52
N THR A 65 -11.03 26.41 -18.68
CA THR A 65 -11.82 27.10 -19.71
C THR A 65 -13.26 26.64 -19.64
N LEU A 66 -14.18 27.60 -19.62
CA LEU A 66 -15.62 27.38 -19.61
C LEU A 66 -16.25 27.80 -20.96
N ASP A 67 -17.31 27.14 -21.38
CA ASP A 67 -18.18 27.65 -22.44
C ASP A 67 -19.22 28.66 -21.92
N GLY A 68 -20.03 29.19 -22.83
CA GLY A 68 -21.12 30.12 -22.51
C GLY A 68 -22.23 29.53 -21.63
N SER A 69 -22.24 28.21 -21.41
CA SER A 69 -23.16 27.50 -20.52
C SER A 69 -22.50 27.14 -19.18
N ASN A 70 -21.32 27.70 -18.87
CA ASN A 70 -20.54 27.41 -17.67
C ASN A 70 -20.07 25.95 -17.56
N SER A 71 -20.02 25.22 -18.69
CA SER A 71 -19.47 23.86 -18.75
C SER A 71 -17.97 23.91 -19.05
N ILE A 72 -17.20 23.00 -18.43
CA ILE A 72 -15.75 22.94 -18.61
C ILE A 72 -15.44 22.35 -19.98
N THR A 73 -14.75 23.12 -20.82
CA THR A 73 -14.34 22.70 -22.18
C THR A 73 -12.88 22.30 -22.26
N SER A 74 -12.02 22.83 -21.37
CA SER A 74 -10.60 22.50 -21.32
C SER A 74 -10.04 22.69 -19.91
N ILE A 75 -9.08 21.84 -19.55
CA ILE A 75 -8.28 21.94 -18.33
C ILE A 75 -6.80 21.91 -18.73
N GLN A 76 -6.05 22.90 -18.27
CA GLN A 76 -4.61 22.94 -18.40
C GLN A 76 -3.96 22.31 -17.16
N ALA A 77 -3.82 20.99 -17.19
CA ALA A 77 -3.18 20.21 -16.14
C ALA A 77 -1.66 20.15 -16.36
N ILE A 78 -0.98 21.25 -16.04
CA ILE A 78 0.48 21.26 -15.90
C ILE A 78 0.88 20.69 -14.53
N ALA A 79 2.13 20.25 -14.39
CA ALA A 79 2.66 19.85 -13.09
C ALA A 79 2.67 21.06 -12.15
N LEU A 80 1.99 20.92 -11.02
CA LEU A 80 1.88 21.93 -9.97
C LEU A 80 2.59 21.41 -8.72
N ASN A 81 3.26 22.31 -8.02
CA ASN A 81 3.65 22.05 -6.64
C ASN A 81 2.38 22.14 -5.80
N LEU A 82 1.72 21.01 -5.52
CA LEU A 82 0.74 20.90 -4.45
C LEU A 82 1.36 21.39 -3.14
N ALA A 83 0.53 21.99 -2.30
CA ALA A 83 0.94 22.26 -0.93
C ALA A 83 1.17 20.95 -0.16
N SER A 84 1.68 21.12 1.06
CA SER A 84 2.33 20.10 1.86
C SER A 84 1.59 18.75 1.92
N ARG A 85 2.37 17.66 1.88
CA ARG A 85 1.92 16.32 2.22
C ARG A 85 2.51 15.90 3.55
N LYS A 86 1.69 15.34 4.43
CA LYS A 86 2.12 14.80 5.73
C LYS A 86 1.61 13.38 5.89
N ILE A 87 2.53 12.44 6.02
CA ILE A 87 2.24 11.02 6.18
C ILE A 87 2.83 10.56 7.51
N LYS A 88 2.08 9.78 8.28
CA LYS A 88 2.59 9.15 9.50
C LYS A 88 1.98 7.79 9.73
N GLY A 89 2.75 6.91 10.35
CA GLY A 89 2.33 5.56 10.66
C GLY A 89 3.21 4.89 11.69
N LEU A 90 2.84 3.65 11.98
CA LEU A 90 3.56 2.74 12.84
C LEU A 90 3.92 1.49 12.04
N ASP A 91 5.18 1.07 12.09
CA ASP A 91 5.60 -0.23 11.61
C ASP A 91 5.90 -1.15 12.79
N LEU A 92 5.40 -2.38 12.72
CA LEU A 92 5.59 -3.43 13.70
C LEU A 92 6.26 -4.62 13.04
N GLY A 93 7.31 -5.13 13.67
CA GLY A 93 7.98 -6.37 13.29
C GLY A 93 8.12 -7.28 14.49
N ILE A 94 7.65 -8.52 14.41
CA ILE A 94 7.80 -9.51 15.47
C ILE A 94 8.26 -10.83 14.87
N ASP A 95 9.35 -11.37 15.40
CA ASP A 95 9.89 -12.67 15.07
C ASP A 95 9.93 -13.54 16.31
N TYR A 96 9.49 -14.78 16.19
CA TYR A 96 9.65 -15.78 17.26
C TYR A 96 10.06 -17.13 16.68
N ALA A 97 11.03 -17.80 17.29
CA ALA A 97 11.47 -19.14 16.93
C ALA A 97 11.30 -20.12 18.10
N PHE A 98 10.33 -21.02 17.98
CA PHE A 98 10.16 -22.17 18.87
C PHE A 98 11.15 -23.26 18.45
N ARG A 99 12.36 -23.20 19.00
CA ARG A 99 13.44 -24.18 18.76
C ARG A 99 13.37 -25.31 19.81
N ASN A 100 14.03 -26.43 19.52
CA ASN A 100 14.17 -27.57 20.43
C ASN A 100 12.86 -28.23 20.86
N THR A 101 11.79 -28.14 20.05
CA THR A 101 10.57 -28.90 20.34
C THR A 101 10.73 -30.36 19.87
N PRO A 102 10.08 -31.34 20.53
CA PRO A 102 10.13 -32.74 20.11
C PRO A 102 9.59 -33.00 18.70
N VAL A 103 8.82 -32.06 18.16
CA VAL A 103 8.12 -32.20 16.88
C VAL A 103 8.71 -31.31 15.79
N GLY A 104 9.85 -30.64 16.02
CA GLY A 104 10.50 -29.78 15.03
C GLY A 104 10.74 -28.34 15.48
N THR A 105 11.09 -27.48 14.55
CA THR A 105 11.25 -26.04 14.80
C THR A 105 10.10 -25.29 14.14
N PHE A 106 9.49 -24.36 14.88
CA PHE A 106 8.54 -23.41 14.32
C PHE A 106 9.12 -22.01 14.34
N THR A 107 8.89 -21.26 13.27
CA THR A 107 9.23 -19.84 13.20
C THR A 107 7.99 -19.05 12.86
N THR A 108 7.81 -17.90 13.49
CA THR A 108 6.73 -16.96 13.16
C THR A 108 7.34 -15.61 12.84
N ASN A 109 6.85 -14.96 11.79
CA ASN A 109 7.21 -13.59 11.42
C ASN A 109 5.94 -12.77 11.20
N LEU A 110 5.80 -11.66 11.90
CA LEU A 110 4.73 -10.68 11.71
C LEU A 110 5.36 -9.37 11.24
N LEU A 111 4.90 -8.86 10.11
CA LEU A 111 5.17 -7.50 9.64
C LEU A 111 3.83 -6.78 9.47
N ALA A 112 3.67 -5.63 10.10
CA ALA A 112 2.43 -4.85 9.97
C ALA A 112 2.71 -3.35 9.97
N THR A 113 2.04 -2.63 9.08
CA THR A 113 2.03 -1.17 9.04
C THR A 113 0.63 -0.66 9.36
N HIS A 114 0.56 0.26 10.32
CA HIS A 114 -0.63 1.05 10.61
C HIS A 114 -0.45 2.47 10.08
N PHE A 115 -1.25 2.86 9.09
CA PHE A 115 -1.31 4.26 8.68
C PHE A 115 -2.16 5.03 9.68
N ILE A 116 -1.58 6.09 10.26
CA ILE A 116 -2.30 7.00 11.15
C ILE A 116 -2.92 8.11 10.29
N ASN A 117 -2.08 8.84 9.54
CA ASN A 117 -2.53 9.88 8.62
C ASN A 117 -1.79 9.80 7.27
N TYR A 118 -2.50 10.18 6.23
CA TYR A 118 -2.00 10.50 4.91
C TYR A 118 -2.75 11.75 4.49
N GLN A 119 -2.15 12.91 4.74
CA GLN A 119 -2.79 14.19 4.53
C GLN A 119 -2.19 14.90 3.33
N ASN A 120 -3.07 15.37 2.45
CA ASN A 120 -2.72 16.23 1.33
C ASN A 120 -3.27 17.63 1.56
N GLN A 121 -2.50 18.64 1.18
CA GLN A 121 -2.93 20.03 1.12
C GLN A 121 -2.89 20.51 -0.33
N ALA A 122 -3.97 21.15 -0.75
CA ALA A 122 -4.14 21.61 -2.12
C ALA A 122 -3.16 22.75 -2.46
N ASP A 123 -3.22 23.80 -1.64
CA ASP A 123 -2.41 25.01 -1.67
C ASP A 123 -2.24 25.52 -0.22
N SER A 124 -1.49 26.61 -0.02
CA SER A 124 -1.21 27.13 1.34
C SER A 124 -2.44 27.63 2.11
N THR A 125 -3.56 27.85 1.43
CA THR A 125 -4.82 28.37 2.00
C THR A 125 -5.87 27.28 2.26
N ALA A 126 -5.73 26.12 1.61
CA ALA A 126 -6.65 25.01 1.75
C ALA A 126 -6.40 24.17 3.02
N PRO A 127 -7.44 23.52 3.58
CA PRO A 127 -7.29 22.57 4.68
C PRO A 127 -6.62 21.27 4.24
N PHE A 128 -5.96 20.60 5.18
CA PHE A 128 -5.46 19.24 4.96
C PHE A 128 -6.60 18.22 4.91
N THR A 129 -6.58 17.34 3.92
CA THR A 129 -7.55 16.23 3.80
C THR A 129 -6.86 14.90 4.05
N ASN A 130 -7.40 14.10 4.99
CA ASN A 130 -6.88 12.77 5.31
C ASN A 130 -7.54 11.68 4.44
N VAL A 131 -6.71 10.83 3.83
CA VAL A 131 -7.17 9.75 2.94
C VAL A 131 -6.92 8.34 3.49
N VAL A 132 -6.49 8.21 4.74
CA VAL A 132 -6.33 6.88 5.38
C VAL A 132 -7.67 6.17 5.53
N GLY A 133 -7.67 4.88 5.18
CA GLY A 133 -8.84 4.02 5.14
C GLY A 133 -9.69 4.21 3.90
N LYS A 134 -9.21 4.94 2.88
CA LYS A 134 -9.99 5.27 1.69
C LYS A 134 -9.31 4.75 0.42
N TYR A 135 -10.14 4.42 -0.56
CA TYR A 135 -9.70 4.31 -1.94
C TYR A 135 -10.01 5.64 -2.64
N VAL A 136 -8.99 6.26 -3.23
CA VAL A 136 -9.17 7.45 -4.07
C VAL A 136 -8.46 7.21 -5.39
N ASP A 137 -9.22 7.22 -6.49
CA ASP A 137 -8.68 6.99 -7.83
C ASP A 137 -7.72 8.12 -8.23
N ALA A 138 -6.78 7.80 -9.12
CA ALA A 138 -5.82 8.77 -9.65
C ALA A 138 -6.52 9.91 -10.39
N SER A 139 -7.69 9.68 -10.99
CA SER A 139 -8.48 10.74 -11.60
C SER A 139 -8.99 11.73 -10.56
N GLY A 140 -9.40 11.29 -9.36
CA GLY A 140 -9.88 12.13 -8.25
C GLY A 140 -8.82 12.69 -7.30
N GLY A 141 -7.55 12.75 -7.69
CA GLY A 141 -6.45 13.28 -6.86
C GLY A 141 -5.87 12.27 -5.87
N GLY A 142 -6.33 11.03 -5.95
CA GLY A 142 -5.92 9.96 -5.08
C GLY A 142 -4.69 9.21 -5.56
N ARG A 143 -4.11 8.42 -4.67
CA ARG A 143 -2.96 7.55 -4.98
C ARG A 143 -3.30 6.07 -4.89
N GLY A 144 -4.59 5.74 -5.01
CA GLY A 144 -5.11 4.40 -4.84
C GLY A 144 -5.58 4.12 -3.41
N SER A 145 -5.40 2.88 -2.99
CA SER A 145 -5.81 2.40 -1.68
C SER A 145 -4.81 2.82 -0.61
N ILE A 146 -5.27 3.55 0.41
CA ILE A 146 -4.47 3.82 1.61
C ILE A 146 -5.11 3.08 2.79
N PRO A 147 -4.86 1.77 2.97
CA PRO A 147 -5.49 1.00 4.04
C PRO A 147 -5.02 1.48 5.42
N LYS A 148 -5.89 1.35 6.42
CA LYS A 148 -5.49 1.59 7.83
C LYS A 148 -4.45 0.57 8.28
N TRP A 149 -4.58 -0.67 7.84
CA TRP A 149 -3.66 -1.76 8.16
C TRP A 149 -3.26 -2.53 6.92
N LYS A 150 -1.97 -2.81 6.80
CA LYS A 150 -1.42 -3.79 5.87
C LYS A 150 -0.42 -4.67 6.61
N GLY A 151 -0.44 -5.97 6.36
CA GLY A 151 0.51 -6.85 7.04
C GLY A 151 0.68 -8.22 6.39
N LEU A 152 1.72 -8.90 6.85
CA LEU A 152 2.11 -10.26 6.52
C LEU A 152 2.33 -11.02 7.82
N PHE A 153 1.77 -12.23 7.93
CA PHE A 153 2.07 -13.15 9.00
C PHE A 153 2.50 -14.50 8.42
N ASP A 154 3.74 -14.91 8.67
CA ASP A 154 4.31 -16.17 8.22
C ASP A 154 4.51 -17.12 9.39
N VAL A 155 4.17 -18.39 9.17
CA VAL A 155 4.51 -19.50 10.05
C VAL A 155 5.31 -20.52 9.23
N GLY A 156 6.54 -20.78 9.65
CA GLY A 156 7.43 -21.79 9.10
C GLY A 156 7.56 -22.99 10.04
N TYR A 157 7.79 -24.15 9.45
CA TYR A 157 8.03 -25.42 10.14
C TYR A 157 9.21 -26.15 9.50
N ALA A 158 10.07 -26.74 10.31
CA ALA A 158 11.16 -27.59 9.83
C ALA A 158 11.39 -28.80 10.75
N LEU A 159 11.51 -29.99 10.14
CA LEU A 159 11.91 -31.22 10.82
C LEU A 159 12.51 -32.22 9.83
N ALA A 160 13.70 -32.74 10.11
CA ALA A 160 14.32 -33.86 9.37
C ALA A 160 14.26 -33.72 7.83
N GLY A 161 14.63 -32.54 7.33
CA GLY A 161 14.62 -32.22 5.90
C GLY A 161 13.29 -31.69 5.37
N VAL A 162 12.17 -31.97 6.04
CA VAL A 162 10.86 -31.37 5.69
C VAL A 162 10.87 -29.89 6.07
N GLN A 163 10.42 -29.05 5.14
CA GLN A 163 10.18 -27.64 5.34
C GLN A 163 8.75 -27.32 4.91
N ALA A 164 7.95 -26.70 5.77
CA ALA A 164 6.62 -26.25 5.42
C ALA A 164 6.41 -24.81 5.85
N GLY A 165 5.47 -24.11 5.22
CA GLY A 165 5.10 -22.79 5.66
C GLY A 165 3.73 -22.35 5.17
N VAL A 166 3.11 -21.47 5.94
CA VAL A 166 1.88 -20.78 5.58
C VAL A 166 2.09 -19.29 5.83
N SER A 167 1.71 -18.46 4.86
CA SER A 167 1.76 -17.01 4.97
C SER A 167 0.37 -16.43 4.79
N MET A 168 -0.02 -15.46 5.62
CA MET A 168 -1.24 -14.69 5.49
C MET A 168 -0.89 -13.25 5.10
N ASN A 169 -1.38 -12.81 3.94
CA ASN A 169 -1.34 -11.40 3.56
C ASN A 169 -2.65 -10.72 3.96
N TYR A 170 -2.58 -9.51 4.51
CA TYR A 170 -3.74 -8.75 4.97
C TYR A 170 -3.71 -7.30 4.49
N VAL A 171 -4.85 -6.84 3.98
CA VAL A 171 -5.15 -5.44 3.69
C VAL A 171 -6.51 -5.11 4.31
N SER A 172 -6.57 -4.11 5.18
CA SER A 172 -7.84 -3.68 5.78
C SER A 172 -8.80 -3.11 4.75
N GLY A 173 -10.10 -3.25 4.99
CA GLY A 173 -11.14 -2.67 4.14
C GLY A 173 -11.03 -1.15 4.02
N LEU A 174 -11.61 -0.63 2.94
CA LEU A 174 -11.51 0.77 2.54
C LEU A 174 -12.92 1.34 2.31
N ASP A 175 -13.08 2.62 2.63
CA ASP A 175 -14.24 3.38 2.20
C ASP A 175 -13.98 3.88 0.75
N ASP A 176 -14.92 3.62 -0.16
CA ASP A 176 -14.90 4.15 -1.53
C ASP A 176 -15.54 5.56 -1.53
N GLU A 177 -14.75 6.57 -1.18
CA GLU A 177 -15.27 7.90 -0.88
C GLU A 177 -15.14 8.84 -2.07
N VAL A 178 -16.21 9.00 -2.87
CA VAL A 178 -16.72 10.32 -3.34
C VAL A 178 -18.23 10.23 -3.61
N GLY A 179 -19.04 10.86 -2.76
CA GLY A 179 -20.35 11.47 -3.07
C GLY A 179 -21.52 10.61 -3.57
N GLY A 180 -21.39 9.29 -3.73
CA GLY A 180 -22.36 8.48 -4.49
C GLY A 180 -22.95 7.24 -3.81
N GLY A 181 -22.63 6.94 -2.55
CA GLY A 181 -23.16 5.75 -1.87
C GLY A 181 -22.58 4.41 -2.36
N TYR A 182 -21.34 4.42 -2.87
CA TYR A 182 -20.65 3.19 -3.27
C TYR A 182 -20.35 2.30 -2.06
N PRO A 183 -20.39 0.96 -2.23
CA PRO A 183 -20.12 0.03 -1.15
C PRO A 183 -18.66 0.12 -0.70
N LYS A 184 -18.42 -0.17 0.57
CA LYS A 184 -17.07 -0.32 1.12
C LYS A 184 -16.34 -1.45 0.41
N LEU A 185 -15.04 -1.29 0.19
CA LEU A 185 -14.17 -2.39 -0.24
C LEU A 185 -13.87 -3.25 0.98
N ASP A 186 -14.22 -4.52 0.90
CA ASP A 186 -13.96 -5.47 1.97
C ASP A 186 -12.46 -5.63 2.24
N ALA A 187 -12.12 -6.01 3.48
CA ALA A 187 -10.77 -6.41 3.82
C ALA A 187 -10.33 -7.61 2.97
N TRP A 188 -9.11 -7.56 2.47
CA TRP A 188 -8.55 -8.59 1.62
C TRP A 188 -7.54 -9.44 2.38
N ARG A 189 -7.69 -10.76 2.27
CA ARG A 189 -6.89 -11.78 2.95
C ARG A 189 -6.58 -12.88 1.98
N THR A 190 -5.31 -13.19 1.80
CA THR A 190 -4.86 -14.36 1.05
C THR A 190 -3.97 -15.22 1.93
N TYR A 191 -3.97 -16.52 1.63
CA TYR A 191 -3.15 -17.50 2.30
C TYR A 191 -2.28 -18.20 1.26
N ASP A 192 -0.98 -18.19 1.48
CA ASP A 192 0.00 -18.85 0.65
C ASP A 192 0.55 -20.04 1.42
N ALA A 193 0.78 -21.17 0.75
CA ALA A 193 1.28 -22.39 1.38
C ALA A 193 2.47 -22.94 0.60
N ARG A 194 3.47 -23.44 1.32
CA ARG A 194 4.68 -24.05 0.74
C ARG A 194 5.04 -25.34 1.48
N LEU A 195 5.48 -26.34 0.72
CA LEU A 195 6.03 -27.59 1.22
C LEU A 195 7.29 -27.91 0.43
N GLY A 196 8.36 -28.23 1.13
CA GLY A 196 9.63 -28.60 0.54
C GLY A 196 10.34 -29.69 1.32
N TYR A 197 11.33 -30.28 0.65
CA TYR A 197 12.21 -31.27 1.24
C TYR A 197 13.66 -30.97 0.85
N ASP A 198 14.52 -30.96 1.84
CA ASP A 198 15.96 -30.76 1.72
C ASP A 198 16.68 -32.10 1.57
N PHE A 199 17.25 -32.34 0.39
CA PHE A 199 18.05 -33.52 0.06
C PHE A 199 19.54 -33.30 0.35
N ASN A 200 19.88 -32.32 1.20
CA ASN A 200 21.22 -31.88 1.53
C ASN A 200 21.99 -31.48 0.26
N GLN A 201 23.04 -32.22 -0.09
CA GLN A 201 23.84 -32.01 -1.30
C GLN A 201 23.01 -32.16 -2.59
N GLY A 202 21.87 -32.87 -2.52
CA GLY A 202 20.91 -32.98 -3.62
C GLY A 202 20.01 -31.76 -3.81
N GLY A 203 20.21 -30.69 -3.03
CA GLY A 203 19.42 -29.47 -3.11
C GLY A 203 18.04 -29.57 -2.43
N VAL A 204 17.26 -28.50 -2.57
CA VAL A 204 15.92 -28.37 -1.96
C VAL A 204 14.87 -28.31 -3.07
N VAL A 205 13.89 -29.21 -3.01
CA VAL A 205 12.68 -29.15 -3.85
C VAL A 205 11.58 -28.50 -3.04
N THR A 206 10.85 -27.56 -3.63
CA THR A 206 9.70 -26.89 -3.01
C THR A 206 8.54 -26.83 -3.98
N PHE A 207 7.35 -27.15 -3.49
CA PHE A 207 6.08 -26.89 -4.14
C PHE A 207 5.33 -25.84 -3.33
N GLY A 208 4.68 -24.89 -4.01
CA GLY A 208 3.90 -23.86 -3.36
C GLY A 208 2.63 -23.49 -4.10
N ILE A 209 1.71 -22.92 -3.35
CA ILE A 209 0.43 -22.43 -3.81
C ILE A 209 0.25 -21.03 -3.22
N ASP A 210 0.25 -20.01 -4.07
CA ASP A 210 -0.15 -18.67 -3.68
C ASP A 210 -1.67 -18.56 -3.76
N ASN A 211 -2.28 -17.86 -2.81
CA ASN A 211 -3.73 -17.67 -2.71
C ASN A 211 -4.50 -19.00 -2.75
N VAL A 212 -4.22 -19.90 -1.80
CA VAL A 212 -4.85 -21.23 -1.67
C VAL A 212 -6.38 -21.14 -1.67
N THR A 213 -6.95 -20.09 -1.10
CA THR A 213 -8.41 -19.88 -1.04
C THR A 213 -9.01 -19.28 -2.31
N ASP A 214 -8.20 -18.98 -3.33
CA ASP A 214 -8.60 -18.33 -4.58
C ASP A 214 -9.41 -17.04 -4.34
N LYS A 215 -8.98 -16.24 -3.36
CA LYS A 215 -9.68 -15.02 -2.95
C LYS A 215 -9.40 -13.92 -3.95
N ALA A 216 -10.41 -13.54 -4.73
CA ALA A 216 -10.35 -12.37 -5.59
C ALA A 216 -10.12 -11.07 -4.79
N PRO A 217 -9.38 -10.10 -5.34
CA PRO A 217 -9.24 -8.77 -4.75
C PRO A 217 -10.58 -8.02 -4.75
N PRO A 218 -10.80 -7.10 -3.79
CA PRO A 218 -11.98 -6.25 -3.80
C PRO A 218 -12.00 -5.37 -5.05
N THR A 219 -13.19 -5.17 -5.60
CA THR A 219 -13.39 -4.34 -6.79
C THR A 219 -13.98 -2.99 -6.40
N SER A 220 -13.52 -1.93 -7.06
CA SER A 220 -14.11 -0.59 -7.04
C SER A 220 -14.41 -0.20 -8.48
N PHE A 221 -15.66 0.20 -8.75
CA PHE A 221 -16.10 0.71 -10.05
C PHE A 221 -15.37 1.99 -10.50
N ARG A 222 -14.56 2.59 -9.62
CA ARG A 222 -13.77 3.80 -9.91
C ARG A 222 -12.33 3.51 -10.32
N ALA A 223 -11.84 2.29 -10.09
CA ALA A 223 -10.49 1.93 -10.50
C ALA A 223 -10.44 1.76 -12.02
N GLY A 224 -10.01 2.81 -12.72
CA GLY A 224 -10.22 2.97 -14.16
C GLY A 224 -9.58 1.93 -15.08
N ASN A 225 -8.58 1.16 -14.62
CA ASN A 225 -7.96 0.12 -15.44
C ASN A 225 -8.77 -1.18 -15.45
N ASP A 226 -9.06 -1.75 -14.28
CA ASP A 226 -9.63 -3.12 -14.16
C ASP A 226 -10.62 -3.26 -12.99
N ASN A 227 -11.19 -2.15 -12.51
CA ASN A 227 -11.94 -2.07 -11.25
C ASN A 227 -11.16 -2.56 -10.02
N ILE A 228 -9.83 -2.71 -10.09
CA ILE A 228 -8.98 -3.17 -8.98
C ILE A 228 -7.74 -2.28 -8.88
N ASP A 229 -7.33 -1.96 -7.64
CA ASP A 229 -6.04 -1.30 -7.38
C ASP A 229 -4.92 -2.33 -7.31
N ALA A 230 -4.35 -2.66 -8.47
CA ALA A 230 -3.27 -3.65 -8.64
C ALA A 230 -1.95 -3.28 -7.94
N ARG A 231 -1.80 -2.03 -7.47
CA ARG A 231 -0.66 -1.61 -6.64
C ARG A 231 -0.75 -2.13 -5.20
N THR A 232 -1.97 -2.42 -4.75
CA THR A 232 -2.25 -2.83 -3.37
C THR A 232 -2.63 -4.31 -3.31
N HIS A 233 -3.31 -4.82 -4.34
CA HIS A 233 -3.81 -6.17 -4.40
C HIS A 233 -3.21 -6.94 -5.58
N ASN A 234 -2.96 -8.23 -5.39
CA ASN A 234 -2.56 -9.11 -6.48
C ASN A 234 -3.79 -9.48 -7.32
N LEU A 235 -3.66 -9.33 -8.64
CA LEU A 235 -4.69 -9.70 -9.61
C LEU A 235 -4.67 -11.20 -9.93
N ILE A 236 -3.55 -11.86 -9.68
CA ILE A 236 -3.40 -13.30 -9.89
C ILE A 236 -4.17 -14.01 -8.77
N GLY A 237 -5.10 -14.88 -9.17
CA GLY A 237 -5.84 -15.77 -8.28
C GLY A 237 -4.94 -16.88 -7.72
N ARG A 238 -5.47 -18.09 -7.54
CA ARG A 238 -4.65 -19.22 -7.12
C ARG A 238 -3.54 -19.51 -8.13
N PHE A 239 -2.29 -19.54 -7.66
CA PHE A 239 -1.11 -19.82 -8.49
C PHE A 239 -0.27 -20.95 -7.91
N TYR A 240 0.10 -21.91 -8.75
CA TYR A 240 0.90 -23.08 -8.37
C TYR A 240 2.32 -22.93 -8.90
N TYR A 241 3.33 -23.24 -8.09
CA TYR A 241 4.72 -23.19 -8.53
C TYR A 241 5.56 -24.33 -7.93
N GLY A 242 6.66 -24.62 -8.63
CA GLY A 242 7.72 -25.50 -8.17
C GLY A 242 9.06 -24.76 -8.20
N ARG A 243 9.93 -25.05 -7.23
CA ARG A 243 11.29 -24.50 -7.16
C ARG A 243 12.27 -25.62 -6.83
N TYR A 244 13.43 -25.58 -7.46
CA TYR A 244 14.59 -26.39 -7.11
C TYR A 244 15.78 -25.48 -6.89
N ASN A 245 16.40 -25.56 -5.71
CA ASN A 245 17.61 -24.80 -5.38
C ASN A 245 18.75 -25.77 -5.11
N VAL A 246 19.90 -25.54 -5.74
CA VAL A 246 21.14 -26.27 -5.48
C VAL A 246 22.24 -25.26 -5.15
N SER A 247 22.94 -25.47 -4.05
CA SER A 247 24.13 -24.71 -3.69
C SER A 247 25.34 -25.51 -4.16
N ILE A 248 26.15 -24.91 -5.04
CA ILE A 248 27.38 -25.49 -5.59
C ILE A 248 28.57 -25.02 -4.74
#